data_AF-A0A816EEQ2-F1
#
_entry.id   AF-A0A816EEQ2-F1
#
_cell.length_a   1.000
_cell.length_b   1.000
_cell.length_c   1.000
_cell.angle_alpha   90.00
_cell.angle_beta   90.00
_cell.angle_gamma   90.00
#
_symmetry.space_group_name_H-M   'P 1'
#
loop_
_entity.id
_entity.type
_entity.pdbx_description
1 polymer ?
#
loop_
_entity_poly.entity_id
_entity_poly.type
_entity_poly.pdbx_seq_one_letter_code
_entity_poly.pdbx_strand_id
1 'polypeptide(L)'
;MFLNQTTYLVGSSPQSVAVVDVNSDYKPDIAVVNSGSTTVSVLLNAGSGTFNAQTTYSVGTYPYSVAVVDVNSDNKPDIVVANYGSNTVSVLLNAGSGTFNAQTTYSVGTYPCSVAVVDVNSDNKPDIIVANSGSNTVSVLLNTGSGTFITQTTYPVGSYPAAVAVVDVTSDNNPDIIVANYVSDSVSVLLNRGNGTFNNQTTYAVGSGPMSVAVVDVNSDNKPDIIVANYGSNNVGVLLNADNGTFHAQTTYAISSGPYSVAVVDVNNDNKSDIVVVNRGSKTVSVLLNAGNGTFNNQTTYSVSNNPYSVAVGDVNNDNKPDIVVAIEPSNIVSVLLHC
;
A
#
# COMPACT_ATOMS: atom_id res chain seq x y z
N MET A 1 -7.61 -22.14 1.59
CA MET A 1 -8.81 -21.83 0.76
C MET A 1 -9.60 -20.77 1.50
N PHE A 2 -10.12 -19.72 0.84
CA PHE A 2 -10.87 -18.66 1.53
C PHE A 2 -12.37 -18.99 1.64
N LEU A 3 -12.98 -18.67 2.79
CA LEU A 3 -14.43 -18.77 3.04
C LEU A 3 -15.23 -17.76 2.20
N ASN A 4 -16.56 -17.85 2.30
CA ASN A 4 -17.47 -16.83 1.80
C ASN A 4 -17.13 -15.45 2.40
N GLN A 5 -17.13 -14.44 1.53
CA GLN A 5 -16.88 -13.04 1.92
C GLN A 5 -17.91 -12.56 2.96
N THR A 6 -17.42 -11.87 3.99
CA THR A 6 -18.25 -11.04 4.87
C THR A 6 -18.03 -9.58 4.54
N THR A 7 -19.09 -8.77 4.51
CA THR A 7 -19.01 -7.39 4.02
C THR A 7 -19.40 -6.38 5.10
N TYR A 8 -18.66 -5.28 5.18
CA TYR A 8 -18.89 -4.18 6.13
C TYR A 8 -19.06 -2.86 5.40
N LEU A 9 -20.03 -2.05 5.81
CA LEU A 9 -20.28 -0.73 5.22
C LEU A 9 -19.18 0.27 5.62
N VAL A 10 -18.71 1.03 4.64
CA VAL A 10 -17.75 2.12 4.81
C VAL A 10 -18.30 3.42 4.18
N GLY A 11 -17.50 4.47 4.08
CA GLY A 11 -17.88 5.69 3.36
C GLY A 11 -18.00 5.47 1.85
N SER A 12 -18.40 6.52 1.13
CA SER A 12 -18.61 6.42 -0.32
C SER A 12 -17.30 6.39 -1.13
N SER A 13 -17.28 5.51 -2.15
CA SER A 13 -16.13 5.28 -3.05
C SER A 13 -14.83 4.95 -2.30
N PRO A 14 -14.76 3.81 -1.59
CA PRO A 14 -13.55 3.39 -0.89
C PRO A 14 -12.42 3.12 -1.88
N GLN A 15 -11.22 3.66 -1.63
CA GLN A 15 -10.07 3.62 -2.56
C GLN A 15 -8.90 2.79 -2.04
N SER A 16 -8.61 2.85 -0.75
CA SER A 16 -7.47 2.17 -0.13
C SER A 16 -7.86 1.66 1.26
N VAL A 17 -7.34 0.48 1.60
CA VAL A 17 -7.57 -0.19 2.89
C VAL A 17 -6.24 -0.54 3.55
N ALA A 18 -6.19 -0.44 4.87
CA ALA A 18 -5.11 -0.91 5.72
C ALA A 18 -5.67 -1.81 6.83
N VAL A 19 -4.88 -2.80 7.25
CA VAL A 19 -5.19 -3.74 8.34
C VAL A 19 -4.12 -3.59 9.42
N VAL A 20 -4.51 -3.14 10.61
CA VAL A 20 -3.60 -2.75 11.69
C VAL A 20 -4.37 -2.58 13.00
N ASP A 21 -3.79 -2.97 14.12
CA ASP A 21 -4.37 -2.72 15.44
C ASP A 21 -4.20 -1.23 15.80
N VAL A 22 -5.30 -0.46 15.85
CA VAL A 22 -5.27 0.98 16.18
C VAL A 22 -5.69 1.26 17.63
N ASN A 23 -6.11 0.25 18.38
CA ASN A 23 -6.62 0.41 19.74
C ASN A 23 -5.79 -0.33 20.81
N SER A 24 -4.75 -1.05 20.38
CA SER A 24 -3.83 -1.84 21.19
C SER A 24 -4.48 -3.02 21.91
N ASP A 25 -5.50 -3.65 21.31
CA ASP A 25 -6.15 -4.85 21.84
C ASP A 25 -5.67 -6.17 21.21
N TYR A 26 -4.62 -6.11 20.37
CA TYR A 26 -4.02 -7.22 19.63
C TYR A 26 -4.94 -7.89 18.61
N LYS A 27 -5.92 -7.14 18.09
CA LYS A 27 -6.75 -7.57 16.98
C LYS A 27 -6.60 -6.54 15.85
N PRO A 28 -6.14 -6.95 14.67
CA PRO A 28 -6.02 -6.00 13.57
C PRO A 28 -7.38 -5.41 13.20
N ASP A 29 -7.47 -4.07 13.24
CA ASP A 29 -8.60 -3.27 12.82
C ASP A 29 -8.50 -2.93 11.33
N ILE A 30 -9.54 -2.31 10.78
CA ILE A 30 -9.58 -1.90 9.37
C ILE A 30 -9.69 -0.37 9.27
N ALA A 31 -8.79 0.26 8.51
CA ALA A 31 -8.86 1.67 8.13
C ALA A 31 -9.04 1.81 6.62
N VAL A 32 -10.00 2.62 6.17
CA VAL A 32 -10.39 2.72 4.75
C VAL A 32 -10.61 4.17 4.36
N VAL A 33 -9.94 4.64 3.31
CA VAL A 33 -10.20 5.98 2.76
C VAL A 33 -11.32 5.97 1.73
N ASN A 34 -12.22 6.94 1.84
CA ASN A 34 -13.45 7.04 1.05
C ASN A 34 -13.45 8.32 0.23
N SER A 35 -13.11 8.21 -1.06
CA SER A 35 -12.87 9.37 -1.91
C SER A 35 -14.11 10.23 -2.12
N GLY A 36 -15.29 9.60 -2.16
CA GLY A 36 -16.57 10.27 -2.36
C GLY A 36 -17.13 10.94 -1.10
N SER A 37 -16.70 10.50 0.09
CA SER A 37 -17.15 11.06 1.38
C SER A 37 -16.15 12.01 2.02
N THR A 38 -14.91 12.10 1.51
CA THR A 38 -13.82 12.89 2.12
C THR A 38 -13.51 12.46 3.56
N THR A 39 -13.56 11.15 3.81
CA THR A 39 -13.33 10.56 5.14
C THR A 39 -12.38 9.37 5.09
N VAL A 40 -11.82 9.04 6.24
CA VAL A 40 -11.36 7.69 6.57
C VAL A 40 -12.39 7.02 7.49
N SER A 41 -12.76 5.77 7.20
CA SER A 41 -13.55 4.89 8.05
C SER A 41 -12.63 3.99 8.86
N VAL A 42 -12.84 3.91 10.17
CA VAL A 42 -12.15 3.00 11.08
C VAL A 42 -13.16 1.99 11.62
N LEU A 43 -12.89 0.71 11.42
CA LEU A 43 -13.72 -0.40 11.86
C LEU A 43 -12.92 -1.21 12.87
N LEU A 44 -13.29 -1.11 14.14
CA LEU A 44 -12.60 -1.84 15.20
C LEU A 44 -13.02 -3.31 15.19
N ASN A 45 -12.05 -4.20 15.31
CA ASN A 45 -12.24 -5.63 15.31
C ASN A 45 -12.86 -6.08 16.65
N ALA A 46 -14.07 -6.62 16.58
CA ALA A 46 -14.80 -7.16 17.72
C ALA A 46 -14.30 -8.55 18.14
N GLY A 47 -13.43 -9.18 17.32
CA GLY A 47 -12.91 -10.52 17.48
C GLY A 47 -13.46 -11.50 16.46
N SER A 48 -12.70 -12.57 16.22
CA SER A 48 -13.08 -13.69 15.33
C SER A 48 -13.47 -13.24 13.90
N GLY A 49 -12.79 -12.22 13.36
CA GLY A 49 -13.02 -11.72 12.01
C GLY A 49 -14.28 -10.86 11.87
N THR A 50 -14.87 -10.41 12.98
CA THR A 50 -16.05 -9.52 12.98
C THR A 50 -15.68 -8.10 13.37
N PHE A 51 -16.31 -7.11 12.74
CA PHE A 51 -15.99 -5.70 12.94
C PHE A 51 -17.19 -4.89 13.42
N ASN A 52 -16.92 -3.92 14.30
CA ASN A 52 -17.89 -2.93 14.74
C ASN A 52 -18.29 -2.00 13.59
N ALA A 53 -19.37 -1.23 13.79
CA ALA A 53 -19.75 -0.18 12.86
C ALA A 53 -18.62 0.86 12.71
N GLN A 54 -18.46 1.40 11.50
CA GLN A 54 -17.44 2.38 11.21
C GLN A 54 -17.56 3.63 12.10
N THR A 55 -16.41 4.15 12.54
CA THR A 55 -16.26 5.54 12.96
C THR A 55 -15.55 6.30 11.85
N THR A 56 -16.02 7.49 11.49
CA THR A 56 -15.47 8.25 10.36
C THR A 56 -14.75 9.52 10.82
N TYR A 57 -13.61 9.80 10.21
CA TYR A 57 -12.83 11.02 10.44
C TYR A 57 -12.67 11.79 9.13
N SER A 58 -12.86 13.11 9.17
CA SER A 58 -12.71 13.97 7.99
C SER A 58 -11.24 14.14 7.60
N VAL A 59 -10.97 14.03 6.31
CA VAL A 59 -9.65 14.25 5.69
C VAL A 59 -9.75 15.30 4.59
N GLY A 60 -8.74 15.43 3.74
CA GLY A 60 -8.82 16.29 2.55
C GLY A 60 -9.76 15.74 1.48
N THR A 61 -9.91 16.47 0.37
CA THR A 61 -10.80 16.08 -0.73
C THR A 61 -10.21 14.96 -1.59
N TYR A 62 -11.08 14.04 -2.03
CA TYR A 62 -10.72 12.84 -2.80
C TYR A 62 -9.52 12.07 -2.21
N PRO A 63 -9.59 11.56 -0.98
CA PRO A 63 -8.53 10.74 -0.40
C PRO A 63 -8.35 9.42 -1.18
N TYR A 64 -7.12 9.08 -1.56
CA TYR A 64 -6.81 7.94 -2.44
C TYR A 64 -6.01 6.82 -1.76
N SER A 65 -5.15 7.16 -0.81
CA SER A 65 -4.26 6.19 -0.15
C SER A 65 -4.17 6.48 1.35
N VAL A 66 -4.11 5.41 2.15
CA VAL A 66 -3.91 5.45 3.59
C VAL A 66 -2.69 4.64 3.99
N ALA A 67 -1.90 5.17 4.92
CA ALA A 67 -0.91 4.46 5.70
C ALA A 67 -1.25 4.61 7.19
N VAL A 68 -0.93 3.59 7.99
CA VAL A 68 -1.21 3.60 9.44
C VAL A 68 0.03 3.18 10.20
N VAL A 69 0.56 4.09 11.01
CA VAL A 69 1.91 4.00 11.60
C VAL A 69 2.04 5.06 12.69
N ASP A 70 2.79 4.77 13.75
CA ASP A 70 3.09 5.74 14.78
C ASP A 70 4.09 6.80 14.24
N VAL A 71 3.64 8.03 14.04
CA VAL A 71 4.49 9.14 13.54
C VAL A 71 4.94 10.08 14.65
N ASN A 72 4.51 9.89 15.89
CA ASN A 72 4.84 10.76 17.02
C ASN A 72 5.59 10.03 18.16
N SER A 73 5.88 8.75 17.98
CA SER A 73 6.59 7.87 18.91
C SER A 73 5.85 7.66 20.24
N ASP A 74 4.51 7.69 20.24
CA ASP A 74 3.68 7.43 21.43
C ASP A 74 3.16 5.98 21.54
N ASN A 75 3.61 5.10 20.63
CA ASN A 75 3.22 3.71 20.45
C ASN A 75 1.76 3.49 20.07
N LYS A 76 1.12 4.48 19.44
CA LYS A 76 -0.23 4.35 18.88
C LYS A 76 -0.16 4.62 17.38
N PRO A 77 -0.57 3.67 16.52
CA PRO A 77 -0.57 3.91 15.09
C PRO A 77 -1.50 5.08 14.72
N ASP A 78 -0.93 6.08 14.05
CA ASP A 78 -1.60 7.27 13.51
C ASP A 78 -2.04 7.02 12.06
N ILE A 79 -3.00 7.81 11.57
CA ILE A 79 -3.48 7.70 10.18
C ILE A 79 -2.84 8.80 9.32
N VAL A 80 -2.24 8.40 8.20
CA VAL A 80 -1.68 9.30 7.18
C VAL A 80 -2.40 9.07 5.85
N VAL A 81 -2.94 10.13 5.23
CA VAL A 81 -3.81 10.04 4.04
C VAL A 81 -3.34 10.97 2.93
N ALA A 82 -3.15 10.43 1.72
CA ALA A 82 -2.94 11.22 0.50
C ALA A 82 -4.27 11.74 -0.06
N ASN A 83 -4.44 13.06 -0.12
CA ASN A 83 -5.67 13.72 -0.59
C ASN A 83 -5.50 14.23 -2.03
N TYR A 84 -5.88 13.40 -3.00
CA TYR A 84 -5.73 13.68 -4.42
C TYR A 84 -6.29 15.05 -4.82
N GLY A 85 -7.47 15.40 -4.32
CA GLY A 85 -8.17 16.63 -4.69
C GLY A 85 -7.62 17.89 -4.04
N SER A 86 -7.01 17.76 -2.87
CA SER A 86 -6.52 18.90 -2.08
C SER A 86 -5.04 19.20 -2.30
N ASN A 87 -4.29 18.29 -2.94
CA ASN A 87 -2.82 18.35 -3.04
C ASN A 87 -2.14 18.41 -1.67
N THR A 88 -2.69 17.66 -0.71
CA THR A 88 -2.19 17.58 0.67
C THR A 88 -2.08 16.15 1.14
N VAL A 89 -1.32 15.94 2.21
CA VAL A 89 -1.45 14.79 3.09
C VAL A 89 -2.12 15.21 4.39
N SER A 90 -3.05 14.41 4.89
CA SER A 90 -3.65 14.54 6.23
C SER A 90 -2.93 13.61 7.20
N VAL A 91 -2.60 14.10 8.40
CA VAL A 91 -2.07 13.31 9.52
C VAL A 91 -3.06 13.43 10.67
N LEU A 92 -3.60 12.29 11.11
CA LEU A 92 -4.56 12.19 12.20
C LEU A 92 -3.89 11.40 13.32
N LEU A 93 -3.51 12.10 14.39
CA LEU A 93 -2.86 11.47 15.53
C LEU A 93 -3.86 10.67 16.37
N ASN A 94 -3.49 9.46 16.74
CA ASN A 94 -4.29 8.56 17.55
C ASN A 94 -4.35 9.04 19.00
N ALA A 95 -5.55 9.39 19.45
CA ALA A 95 -5.81 9.84 20.81
C ALA A 95 -5.88 8.67 21.82
N GLY A 96 -5.82 7.42 21.35
CA GLY A 96 -5.98 6.19 22.13
C GLY A 96 -7.30 5.48 21.86
N SER A 97 -7.32 4.19 22.16
CA SER A 97 -8.51 3.32 22.04
C SER A 97 -9.16 3.35 20.65
N GLY A 98 -8.37 3.51 19.58
CA GLY A 98 -8.88 3.56 18.21
C GLY A 98 -9.60 4.87 17.84
N THR A 99 -9.39 5.95 18.61
CA THR A 99 -9.94 7.28 18.31
C THR A 99 -8.86 8.23 17.82
N PHE A 100 -9.21 9.14 16.91
CA PHE A 100 -8.24 10.02 16.25
C PHE A 100 -8.60 11.50 16.43
N ASN A 101 -7.56 12.32 16.56
CA ASN A 101 -7.64 13.77 16.57
C ASN A 101 -8.02 14.31 15.18
N ALA A 102 -8.39 15.60 15.13
CA ALA A 102 -8.59 16.29 13.87
C ALA A 102 -7.31 16.29 13.03
N GLN A 103 -7.45 16.23 11.71
CA GLN A 103 -6.33 16.23 10.79
C GLN A 103 -5.44 17.48 10.92
N THR A 104 -4.13 17.26 10.86
CA THR A 104 -3.16 18.28 10.45
C THR A 104 -2.79 18.03 8.99
N THR A 105 -2.69 19.09 8.18
CA THR A 105 -2.47 18.95 6.74
C THR A 105 -1.13 19.50 6.30
N TYR A 106 -0.45 18.79 5.41
CA TYR A 106 0.82 19.19 4.81
C TYR A 106 0.67 19.26 3.29
N SER A 107 1.13 20.35 2.67
CA SER A 107 1.11 20.50 1.21
C SER A 107 2.13 19.59 0.54
N VAL A 108 1.71 18.89 -0.51
CA VAL A 108 2.56 18.01 -1.32
C VAL A 108 2.52 18.39 -2.80
N GLY A 109 2.99 17.53 -3.70
CA GLY A 109 2.85 17.74 -5.14
C GLY A 109 1.39 17.66 -5.60
N THR A 110 1.15 17.89 -6.89
CA THR A 110 -0.21 17.86 -7.44
C THR A 110 -0.71 16.42 -7.63
N TYR A 111 -1.98 16.21 -7.29
CA TYR A 111 -2.69 14.93 -7.40
C TYR A 111 -1.96 13.76 -6.70
N PRO A 112 -1.74 13.85 -5.37
CA PRO A 112 -1.12 12.78 -4.60
C PRO A 112 -2.03 11.53 -4.59
N CYS A 113 -1.46 10.38 -4.93
CA CYS A 113 -2.22 9.15 -5.18
C CYS A 113 -1.82 7.98 -4.27
N SER A 114 -0.60 7.98 -3.74
CA SER A 114 -0.07 6.93 -2.87
C SER A 114 0.84 7.55 -1.81
N VAL A 115 0.72 7.05 -0.57
CA VAL A 115 1.55 7.45 0.56
C VAL A 115 2.21 6.23 1.20
N ALA A 116 3.48 6.37 1.56
CA ALA A 116 4.24 5.45 2.39
C ALA A 116 4.85 6.23 3.55
N VAL A 117 5.11 5.55 4.66
CA VAL A 117 5.66 6.18 5.86
C VAL A 117 6.75 5.30 6.44
N VAL A 118 7.97 5.82 6.50
CA VAL A 118 9.17 5.12 6.97
C VAL A 118 10.26 6.14 7.28
N ASP A 119 11.13 5.83 8.21
CA ASP A 119 12.33 6.64 8.49
C ASP A 119 13.31 6.53 7.33
N VAL A 120 13.54 7.62 6.60
CA VAL A 120 14.48 7.65 5.45
C VAL A 120 15.77 8.39 5.77
N ASN A 121 15.94 8.89 7.00
CA ASN A 121 17.12 9.65 7.41
C ASN A 121 17.83 9.05 8.64
N SER A 122 17.38 7.89 9.12
CA SER A 122 17.91 7.15 10.26
C SER A 122 17.85 7.92 11.59
N ASP A 123 16.87 8.80 11.78
CA ASP A 123 16.67 9.53 13.03
C ASP A 123 15.60 8.92 13.97
N ASN A 124 15.08 7.74 13.60
CA ASN A 124 14.03 6.96 14.25
C ASN A 124 12.66 7.67 14.28
N LYS A 125 12.40 8.58 13.33
CA LYS A 125 11.09 9.21 13.18
C LYS A 125 10.58 8.90 11.78
N PRO A 126 9.44 8.19 11.66
CA PRO A 126 8.91 7.87 10.34
C PRO A 126 8.57 9.14 9.54
N ASP A 127 9.13 9.22 8.33
CA ASP A 127 8.94 10.31 7.38
C ASP A 127 7.81 9.97 6.41
N ILE A 128 7.21 10.98 5.75
CA ILE A 128 6.13 10.78 4.78
C ILE A 128 6.68 10.86 3.35
N ILE A 129 6.40 9.82 2.55
CA ILE A 129 6.77 9.72 1.14
C ILE A 129 5.49 9.65 0.30
N VAL A 130 5.36 10.50 -0.73
CA VAL A 130 4.10 10.63 -1.49
C VAL A 130 4.34 10.64 -2.99
N ALA A 131 3.69 9.75 -3.73
CA ALA A 131 3.65 9.81 -5.19
C ALA A 131 2.61 10.83 -5.69
N ASN A 132 3.05 11.79 -6.50
CA ASN A 132 2.23 12.89 -7.00
C ASN A 132 2.00 12.76 -8.51
N SER A 133 0.89 12.13 -8.89
CA SER A 133 0.57 11.79 -10.28
C SER A 133 0.54 13.01 -11.21
N GLY A 134 0.09 14.16 -10.71
CA GLY A 134 -0.09 15.38 -11.50
C GLY A 134 1.19 16.18 -11.74
N SER A 135 2.22 15.96 -10.92
CA SER A 135 3.50 16.69 -11.01
C SER A 135 4.65 15.81 -11.49
N ASN A 136 4.44 14.50 -11.64
CA ASN A 136 5.47 13.52 -11.97
C ASN A 136 6.64 13.56 -10.96
N THR A 137 6.31 13.67 -9.68
CA THR A 137 7.29 13.71 -8.58
C THR A 137 6.91 12.78 -7.45
N VAL A 138 7.89 12.47 -6.62
CA VAL A 138 7.67 12.02 -5.24
C VAL A 138 8.02 13.16 -4.27
N SER A 139 7.16 13.40 -3.28
CA SER A 139 7.42 14.29 -2.15
C SER A 139 8.00 13.50 -0.98
N VAL A 140 9.00 14.04 -0.32
CA VAL A 140 9.57 13.53 0.94
C VAL A 140 9.42 14.62 2.00
N LEU A 141 8.71 14.32 3.08
CA LEU A 141 8.48 15.22 4.20
C LEU A 141 9.11 14.61 5.44
N LEU A 142 10.20 15.23 5.92
CA LEU A 142 10.91 14.72 7.08
C LEU A 142 10.20 15.09 8.38
N ASN A 143 10.13 14.13 9.30
CA ASN A 143 9.48 14.27 10.59
C ASN A 143 10.41 14.94 11.61
N THR A 144 9.88 15.84 12.43
CA THR A 144 10.66 16.54 13.45
C THR A 144 10.57 15.89 14.84
N GLY A 145 9.66 14.93 15.05
CA GLY A 145 9.63 14.05 16.24
C GLY A 145 8.39 14.20 17.12
N SER A 146 7.28 14.66 16.55
CA SER A 146 6.00 14.83 17.26
C SER A 146 4.79 14.69 16.31
N GLY A 147 4.96 13.92 15.23
CA GLY A 147 3.99 13.87 14.13
C GLY A 147 3.92 15.19 13.34
N THR A 148 4.98 16.00 13.40
CA THR A 148 5.08 17.27 12.67
C THR A 148 6.19 17.22 11.65
N PHE A 149 5.88 17.64 10.42
CA PHE A 149 6.76 17.44 9.26
C PHE A 149 7.24 18.77 8.69
N ILE A 150 8.49 18.79 8.20
CA ILE A 150 9.03 19.94 7.47
C ILE A 150 8.45 19.99 6.06
N THR A 151 8.65 21.14 5.40
CA THR A 151 8.26 21.32 3.99
C THR A 151 8.87 20.22 3.11
N GLN A 152 8.06 19.71 2.18
CA GLN A 152 8.48 18.68 1.23
C GLN A 152 9.76 19.03 0.47
N THR A 153 10.59 18.02 0.24
CA THR A 153 11.56 17.98 -0.87
C THR A 153 10.97 17.11 -1.97
N THR A 154 11.12 17.50 -3.23
CA THR A 154 10.55 16.74 -4.37
C THR A 154 11.64 16.14 -5.25
N TYR A 155 11.36 14.94 -5.75
CA TYR A 155 12.23 14.21 -6.67
C TYR A 155 11.46 13.86 -7.95
N PRO A 156 11.97 14.17 -9.14
CA PRO A 156 11.31 13.82 -10.40
C PRO A 156 11.34 12.31 -10.62
N VAL A 157 10.20 11.77 -11.06
CA VAL A 157 10.04 10.34 -11.40
C VAL A 157 9.48 10.17 -12.82
N GLY A 158 8.98 8.99 -13.18
CA GLY A 158 8.29 8.78 -14.45
C GLY A 158 6.94 9.51 -14.52
N SER A 159 6.26 9.41 -15.65
CA SER A 159 4.98 10.09 -15.89
C SER A 159 3.83 9.37 -15.20
N TYR A 160 2.99 10.14 -14.52
CA TYR A 160 1.83 9.67 -13.76
C TYR A 160 2.21 8.58 -12.74
N PRO A 161 3.05 8.87 -11.74
CA PRO A 161 3.31 7.93 -10.66
C PRO A 161 1.99 7.56 -9.96
N ALA A 162 1.73 6.26 -9.80
CA ALA A 162 0.47 5.70 -9.28
C ALA A 162 0.62 5.05 -7.91
N ALA A 163 1.79 4.50 -7.61
CA ALA A 163 2.08 3.87 -6.32
C ALA A 163 3.53 4.10 -5.90
N VAL A 164 3.76 4.19 -4.60
CA VAL A 164 5.09 4.23 -3.99
C VAL A 164 5.25 3.13 -2.94
N ALA A 165 6.41 2.49 -2.94
CA ALA A 165 6.89 1.62 -1.87
C ALA A 165 8.27 2.12 -1.42
N VAL A 166 8.63 1.87 -0.16
CA VAL A 166 9.90 2.31 0.39
C VAL A 166 10.53 1.18 1.19
N VAL A 167 11.73 0.76 0.81
CA VAL A 167 12.44 -0.41 1.37
C VAL A 167 13.92 -0.31 1.01
N ASP A 168 14.80 -0.85 1.83
CA ASP A 168 16.23 -0.93 1.51
C ASP A 168 16.45 -2.03 0.46
N VAL A 169 16.78 -1.64 -0.78
CA VAL A 169 17.07 -2.56 -1.89
C VAL A 169 18.57 -2.71 -2.13
N THR A 170 19.40 -2.03 -1.33
CA THR A 170 20.87 -2.07 -1.41
C THR A 170 21.53 -2.80 -0.26
N SER A 171 20.77 -3.14 0.78
CA SER A 171 21.25 -3.71 2.05
C SER A 171 22.21 -2.78 2.82
N ASP A 172 22.01 -1.46 2.71
CA ASP A 172 22.81 -0.44 3.41
C ASP A 172 22.11 0.18 4.65
N ASN A 173 20.92 -0.33 4.99
CA ASN A 173 19.97 0.13 6.01
C ASN A 173 19.36 1.52 5.73
N ASN A 174 19.43 2.03 4.51
CA ASN A 174 18.75 3.26 4.12
C ASN A 174 17.60 2.93 3.16
N PRO A 175 16.33 3.04 3.59
CA PRO A 175 15.21 2.71 2.73
C PRO A 175 15.18 3.56 1.46
N ASP A 176 15.09 2.91 0.31
CA ASP A 176 15.05 3.48 -1.02
C ASP A 176 13.61 3.64 -1.52
N ILE A 177 13.38 4.56 -2.46
CA ILE A 177 12.03 4.83 -3.00
C ILE A 177 11.82 4.09 -4.32
N ILE A 178 10.75 3.30 -4.41
CA ILE A 178 10.32 2.56 -5.59
C ILE A 178 8.95 3.10 -6.04
N VAL A 179 8.82 3.48 -7.31
CA VAL A 179 7.61 4.15 -7.83
C VAL A 179 7.12 3.50 -9.11
N ALA A 180 5.86 3.08 -9.14
CA ALA A 180 5.19 2.65 -10.37
C ALA A 180 4.67 3.86 -11.15
N ASN A 181 5.07 4.02 -12.41
CA ASN A 181 4.70 5.15 -13.27
C ASN A 181 3.75 4.72 -14.38
N TYR A 182 2.46 4.97 -14.18
CA TYR A 182 1.38 4.44 -15.01
C TYR A 182 1.53 4.80 -16.49
N VAL A 183 1.86 6.05 -16.83
CA VAL A 183 1.96 6.49 -18.23
C VAL A 183 3.30 6.13 -18.86
N SER A 184 4.36 6.06 -18.07
CA SER A 184 5.69 5.72 -18.57
C SER A 184 5.93 4.22 -18.75
N ASP A 185 4.98 3.36 -18.37
CA ASP A 185 5.12 1.90 -18.37
C ASP A 185 6.44 1.46 -17.71
N SER A 186 6.76 2.10 -16.57
CA SER A 186 8.05 1.94 -15.91
C SER A 186 7.95 1.96 -14.39
N VAL A 187 8.98 1.43 -13.73
CA VAL A 187 9.26 1.65 -12.32
C VAL A 187 10.49 2.56 -12.19
N SER A 188 10.40 3.55 -11.31
CA SER A 188 11.54 4.39 -10.89
C SER A 188 12.09 3.88 -9.56
N VAL A 189 13.42 3.76 -9.46
CA VAL A 189 14.14 3.43 -8.23
C VAL A 189 15.05 4.60 -7.88
N LEU A 190 14.86 5.19 -6.70
CA LEU A 190 15.66 6.30 -6.21
C LEU A 190 16.40 5.84 -4.96
N LEU A 191 17.72 5.69 -5.09
CA LEU A 191 18.56 5.20 -4.00
C LEU A 191 18.80 6.29 -2.95
N ASN A 192 18.61 5.96 -1.69
CA ASN A 192 18.81 6.86 -0.56
C ASN A 192 20.30 7.10 -0.32
N ARG A 193 20.65 8.29 0.18
CA ARG A 193 22.01 8.66 0.58
C ARG A 193 22.23 8.53 2.10
N GLY A 194 21.23 8.05 2.83
CA GLY A 194 21.26 7.85 4.29
C GLY A 194 21.04 9.11 5.12
N ASN A 195 20.50 10.17 4.51
CA ASN A 195 20.22 11.43 5.21
C ASN A 195 18.87 12.04 4.80
N GLY A 196 17.95 11.21 4.30
CA GLY A 196 16.66 11.66 3.75
C GLY A 196 16.76 12.32 2.38
N THR A 197 17.92 12.24 1.71
CA THR A 197 18.09 12.68 0.33
C THR A 197 18.33 11.53 -0.62
N PHE A 198 17.85 11.66 -1.87
CA PHE A 198 17.82 10.57 -2.83
C PHE A 198 18.58 10.88 -4.12
N ASN A 199 19.20 9.86 -4.70
CA ASN A 199 19.77 9.90 -6.02
C ASN A 199 18.71 10.11 -7.10
N ASN A 200 19.15 10.53 -8.28
CA ASN A 200 18.26 10.57 -9.45
C ASN A 200 17.74 9.16 -9.72
N GLN A 201 16.51 9.09 -10.24
CA GLN A 201 15.87 7.82 -10.57
C GLN A 201 16.72 6.98 -11.54
N THR A 202 16.79 5.69 -11.28
CA THR A 202 17.04 4.66 -12.30
C THR A 202 15.68 4.10 -12.74
N THR A 203 15.52 3.87 -14.05
CA THR A 203 14.22 3.47 -14.62
C THR A 203 14.29 2.05 -15.16
N TYR A 204 13.30 1.24 -14.81
CA TYR A 204 13.10 -0.12 -15.29
C TYR A 204 11.80 -0.20 -16.09
N ALA A 205 11.86 -0.71 -17.31
CA ALA A 205 10.66 -0.92 -18.13
C ALA A 205 9.83 -2.09 -17.55
N VAL A 206 8.52 -1.89 -17.42
CA VAL A 206 7.58 -2.90 -16.95
C VAL A 206 6.42 -3.09 -17.93
N GLY A 207 5.38 -3.84 -17.54
CA GLY A 207 4.16 -3.96 -18.34
C GLY A 207 3.41 -2.62 -18.43
N SER A 208 2.41 -2.56 -19.29
CA SER A 208 1.65 -1.33 -19.52
C SER A 208 0.75 -0.97 -18.34
N GLY A 209 0.72 0.31 -17.97
CA GLY A 209 -0.11 0.86 -16.91
C GLY A 209 0.18 0.26 -15.53
N PRO A 210 1.42 0.31 -15.01
CA PRO A 210 1.71 -0.16 -13.66
C PRO A 210 0.94 0.68 -12.63
N MET A 211 0.05 0.04 -11.88
CA MET A 211 -0.89 0.70 -10.95
C MET A 211 -0.48 0.54 -9.48
N SER A 212 0.21 -0.55 -9.14
CA SER A 212 0.60 -0.86 -7.79
C SER A 212 1.95 -1.56 -7.77
N VAL A 213 2.72 -1.32 -6.72
CA VAL A 213 4.03 -1.91 -6.49
C VAL A 213 4.11 -2.43 -5.05
N ALA A 214 4.66 -3.62 -4.89
CA ALA A 214 5.07 -4.20 -3.62
C ALA A 214 6.54 -4.63 -3.72
N VAL A 215 7.24 -4.70 -2.59
CA VAL A 215 8.66 -5.05 -2.57
C VAL A 215 8.94 -6.02 -1.43
N VAL A 216 9.50 -7.18 -1.75
CA VAL A 216 9.75 -8.29 -0.83
C VAL A 216 10.70 -9.30 -1.48
N ASP A 217 11.49 -10.01 -0.70
CA ASP A 217 12.29 -11.12 -1.23
C ASP A 217 11.37 -12.29 -1.60
N VAL A 218 11.32 -12.64 -2.90
CA VAL A 218 10.51 -13.76 -3.39
C VAL A 218 11.34 -14.96 -3.83
N ASN A 219 12.66 -14.89 -3.75
CA ASN A 219 13.57 -15.94 -4.20
C ASN A 219 14.47 -16.49 -3.07
N SER A 220 14.30 -15.99 -1.85
CA SER A 220 15.04 -16.34 -0.63
C SER A 220 16.54 -16.03 -0.68
N ASP A 221 16.95 -14.98 -1.40
CA ASP A 221 18.34 -14.50 -1.44
C ASP A 221 18.64 -13.35 -0.48
N ASN A 222 17.66 -12.95 0.34
CA ASN A 222 17.65 -11.82 1.27
C ASN A 222 17.75 -10.44 0.60
N LYS A 223 17.36 -10.32 -0.67
CA LYS A 223 17.29 -9.04 -1.38
C LYS A 223 15.85 -8.77 -1.77
N PRO A 224 15.27 -7.63 -1.38
CA PRO A 224 13.90 -7.32 -1.75
C PRO A 224 13.75 -7.15 -3.27
N ASP A 225 12.81 -7.91 -3.86
CA ASP A 225 12.45 -7.90 -5.28
C ASP A 225 11.22 -7.03 -5.52
N ILE A 226 11.07 -6.47 -6.73
CA ILE A 226 9.94 -5.60 -7.08
C ILE A 226 8.84 -6.41 -7.75
N ILE A 227 7.61 -6.27 -7.24
CA ILE A 227 6.39 -6.87 -7.78
C ILE A 227 5.46 -5.75 -8.26
N VAL A 228 5.00 -5.83 -9.50
CA VAL A 228 4.23 -4.76 -10.15
C VAL A 228 2.93 -5.29 -10.73
N ALA A 229 1.80 -4.69 -10.36
CA ALA A 229 0.51 -4.94 -11.01
C ALA A 229 0.37 -4.05 -12.26
N ASN A 230 0.48 -4.64 -13.46
CA ASN A 230 0.41 -3.93 -14.73
C ASN A 230 -1.02 -3.97 -15.28
N TYR A 231 -1.79 -2.91 -14.98
CA TYR A 231 -3.21 -2.81 -15.30
C TYR A 231 -3.51 -2.98 -16.79
N GLY A 232 -2.74 -2.29 -17.64
CA GLY A 232 -2.93 -2.30 -19.10
C GLY A 232 -2.53 -3.61 -19.77
N SER A 233 -1.50 -4.28 -19.25
CA SER A 233 -1.04 -5.57 -19.79
C SER A 233 -1.72 -6.80 -19.18
N ASN A 234 -2.57 -6.64 -18.16
CA ASN A 234 -3.22 -7.74 -17.43
C ASN A 234 -2.23 -8.80 -16.91
N ASN A 235 -1.11 -8.34 -16.34
CA ASN A 235 -0.10 -9.23 -15.77
C ASN A 235 0.48 -8.66 -14.46
N VAL A 236 1.14 -9.53 -13.71
CA VAL A 236 2.08 -9.13 -12.66
C VAL A 236 3.48 -9.24 -13.21
N GLY A 237 4.29 -8.19 -13.08
CA GLY A 237 5.72 -8.21 -13.33
C GLY A 237 6.49 -8.46 -12.05
N VAL A 238 7.54 -9.28 -12.11
CA VAL A 238 8.50 -9.53 -11.03
C VAL A 238 9.88 -9.18 -11.53
N LEU A 239 10.55 -8.22 -10.89
CA LEU A 239 11.92 -7.82 -11.18
C LEU A 239 12.78 -8.27 -10.00
N LEU A 240 13.63 -9.26 -10.25
CA LEU A 240 14.54 -9.77 -9.24
C LEU A 240 15.69 -8.79 -9.00
N ASN A 241 16.04 -8.57 -7.74
CA ASN A 241 17.14 -7.71 -7.34
C ASN A 241 18.49 -8.36 -7.72
N ALA A 242 19.28 -7.64 -8.49
CA ALA A 242 20.57 -8.05 -9.03
C ALA A 242 21.76 -7.55 -8.17
N ASP A 243 21.49 -7.16 -6.92
CA ASP A 243 22.36 -6.45 -5.97
C ASP A 243 22.44 -4.94 -6.14
N ASN A 244 22.77 -4.27 -5.02
CA ASN A 244 23.06 -2.85 -4.92
C ASN A 244 21.97 -1.96 -5.55
N GLY A 245 20.70 -2.33 -5.34
CA GLY A 245 19.55 -1.58 -5.84
C GLY A 245 19.39 -1.61 -7.37
N THR A 246 20.01 -2.58 -8.05
CA THR A 246 19.80 -2.84 -9.47
C THR A 246 18.89 -4.03 -9.68
N PHE A 247 18.14 -4.06 -10.79
CA PHE A 247 17.13 -5.10 -11.03
C PHE A 247 17.27 -5.73 -12.42
N HIS A 248 16.97 -7.03 -12.48
CA HIS A 248 16.82 -7.74 -13.75
C HIS A 248 15.57 -7.30 -14.52
N ALA A 249 15.52 -7.64 -15.81
CA ALA A 249 14.32 -7.44 -16.61
C ALA A 249 13.14 -8.22 -16.02
N GLN A 250 11.93 -7.66 -16.12
CA GLN A 250 10.75 -8.28 -15.54
C GLN A 250 10.46 -9.68 -16.12
N THR A 251 10.11 -10.61 -15.23
CA THR A 251 9.36 -11.82 -15.59
C THR A 251 7.88 -11.54 -15.37
N THR A 252 7.02 -11.96 -16.31
CA THR A 252 5.58 -11.62 -16.26
C THR A 252 4.71 -12.84 -16.07
N TYR A 253 3.67 -12.69 -15.26
CA TYR A 253 2.65 -13.71 -14.97
C TYR A 253 1.29 -13.16 -15.39
N ALA A 254 0.66 -13.81 -16.37
CA ALA A 254 -0.68 -13.42 -16.82
C ALA A 254 -1.70 -13.67 -15.71
N ILE A 255 -2.52 -12.66 -15.42
CA ILE A 255 -3.56 -12.74 -14.41
C ILE A 255 -4.90 -12.23 -14.94
N SER A 256 -5.93 -12.28 -14.10
CA SER A 256 -7.26 -11.81 -14.47
C SER A 256 -7.26 -10.31 -14.77
N SER A 257 -8.24 -9.85 -15.56
CA SER A 257 -8.18 -8.52 -16.16
C SER A 257 -8.23 -7.36 -15.17
N GLY A 258 -7.46 -6.31 -15.48
CA GLY A 258 -7.38 -5.06 -14.74
C GLY A 258 -6.79 -5.19 -13.33
N PRO A 259 -5.59 -5.77 -13.16
CA PRO A 259 -4.94 -5.79 -11.85
C PRO A 259 -4.66 -4.37 -11.36
N TYR A 260 -5.07 -4.06 -10.14
CA TYR A 260 -5.13 -2.69 -9.65
C TYR A 260 -4.30 -2.48 -8.38
N SER A 261 -4.34 -3.42 -7.44
CA SER A 261 -3.57 -3.37 -6.20
C SER A 261 -2.98 -4.75 -5.91
N VAL A 262 -1.72 -4.77 -5.47
CA VAL A 262 -0.99 -5.97 -5.07
C VAL A 262 -0.62 -5.89 -3.59
N ALA A 263 -0.78 -7.01 -2.89
CA ALA A 263 -0.25 -7.27 -1.56
C ALA A 263 0.56 -8.57 -1.62
N VAL A 264 1.46 -8.74 -0.65
CA VAL A 264 2.35 -9.90 -0.58
C VAL A 264 2.34 -10.46 0.83
N VAL A 265 2.11 -11.76 0.96
CA VAL A 265 2.05 -12.47 2.24
C VAL A 265 2.25 -13.96 2.01
N ASP A 266 2.80 -14.69 2.97
CA ASP A 266 2.78 -16.15 2.96
C ASP A 266 1.35 -16.63 3.21
N VAL A 267 0.60 -16.90 2.14
CA VAL A 267 -0.82 -17.18 2.24
C VAL A 267 -1.08 -18.61 2.66
N ASN A 268 -0.13 -19.52 2.45
CA ASN A 268 -0.30 -20.96 2.66
C ASN A 268 0.54 -21.51 3.83
N ASN A 269 1.23 -20.63 4.55
CA ASN A 269 2.13 -20.91 5.68
C ASN A 269 3.33 -21.81 5.29
N ASP A 270 3.88 -21.66 4.09
CA ASP A 270 5.08 -22.38 3.62
C ASP A 270 6.40 -21.59 3.76
N ASN A 271 6.34 -20.43 4.41
CA ASN A 271 7.39 -19.43 4.60
C ASN A 271 7.87 -18.77 3.30
N LYS A 272 7.02 -18.70 2.27
CA LYS A 272 7.32 -17.97 1.04
C LYS A 272 6.26 -16.91 0.81
N SER A 273 6.72 -15.72 0.50
CA SER A 273 5.84 -14.61 0.15
C SER A 273 5.10 -14.89 -1.16
N ASP A 274 3.78 -15.04 -1.08
CA ASP A 274 2.86 -15.20 -2.20
C ASP A 274 2.27 -13.87 -2.65
N ILE A 275 1.81 -13.79 -3.90
CA ILE A 275 1.24 -12.57 -4.47
C ILE A 275 -0.29 -12.64 -4.40
N VAL A 276 -0.90 -11.60 -3.81
CA VAL A 276 -2.36 -11.38 -3.78
C VAL A 276 -2.68 -10.13 -4.59
N VAL A 277 -3.52 -10.24 -5.61
CA VAL A 277 -3.88 -9.12 -6.50
C VAL A 277 -5.38 -8.94 -6.57
N VAL A 278 -5.88 -7.71 -6.42
CA VAL A 278 -7.25 -7.37 -6.82
C VAL A 278 -7.30 -6.98 -8.28
N ASN A 279 -8.23 -7.60 -8.99
CA ASN A 279 -8.45 -7.41 -10.42
C ASN A 279 -9.77 -6.68 -10.62
N ARG A 280 -9.68 -5.36 -10.85
CA ARG A 280 -10.82 -4.47 -11.02
C ARG A 280 -11.67 -4.85 -12.22
N GLY A 281 -11.04 -5.23 -13.34
CA GLY A 281 -11.72 -5.56 -14.59
C GLY A 281 -12.50 -6.87 -14.53
N SER A 282 -11.95 -7.88 -13.86
CA SER A 282 -12.58 -9.21 -13.72
C SER A 282 -13.39 -9.39 -12.44
N LYS A 283 -13.31 -8.45 -11.49
CA LYS A 283 -13.99 -8.49 -10.18
C LYS A 283 -13.57 -9.71 -9.35
N THR A 284 -12.26 -9.95 -9.32
CA THR A 284 -11.68 -11.09 -8.60
C THR A 284 -10.51 -10.65 -7.74
N VAL A 285 -10.18 -11.48 -6.76
CA VAL A 285 -8.85 -11.53 -6.15
C VAL A 285 -8.11 -12.73 -6.75
N SER A 286 -6.89 -12.53 -7.23
CA SER A 286 -5.99 -13.58 -7.67
C SER A 286 -4.93 -13.84 -6.61
N VAL A 287 -4.62 -15.11 -6.36
CA VAL A 287 -3.53 -15.56 -5.51
C VAL A 287 -2.56 -16.38 -6.35
N LEU A 288 -1.29 -15.99 -6.37
CA LEU A 288 -0.23 -16.70 -7.07
C LEU A 288 0.76 -17.21 -6.02
N LEU A 289 0.83 -18.54 -5.88
CA LEU A 289 1.70 -19.18 -4.90
C LEU A 289 3.15 -19.19 -5.39
N ASN A 290 4.08 -18.81 -4.52
CA ASN A 290 5.50 -18.73 -4.78
C ASN A 290 6.16 -20.13 -4.67
N ALA A 291 6.96 -20.49 -5.67
CA ALA A 291 7.75 -21.72 -5.64
C ALA A 291 8.98 -21.61 -4.71
N GLY A 292 9.40 -20.39 -4.35
CA GLY A 292 10.53 -20.08 -3.46
C GLY A 292 11.84 -19.78 -4.20
N ASN A 293 11.76 -19.45 -5.48
CA ASN A 293 12.90 -19.15 -6.34
C ASN A 293 12.59 -17.96 -7.29
N GLY A 294 11.65 -17.10 -6.90
CA GLY A 294 11.16 -16.00 -7.73
C GLY A 294 10.18 -16.43 -8.84
N THR A 295 9.78 -17.70 -8.88
CA THR A 295 8.75 -18.20 -9.80
C THR A 295 7.42 -18.45 -9.12
N PHE A 296 6.33 -18.20 -9.84
CA PHE A 296 4.97 -18.29 -9.31
C PHE A 296 4.11 -19.27 -10.09
N ASN A 297 3.24 -19.97 -9.36
CA ASN A 297 2.21 -20.83 -9.93
C ASN A 297 1.13 -20.02 -10.64
N ASN A 298 0.29 -20.72 -11.42
CA ASN A 298 -0.89 -20.13 -12.02
C ASN A 298 -1.82 -19.55 -10.94
N GLN A 299 -2.46 -18.43 -11.24
CA GLN A 299 -3.41 -17.78 -10.34
C GLN A 299 -4.55 -18.73 -9.92
N THR A 300 -4.88 -18.70 -8.63
CA THR A 300 -6.19 -19.11 -8.11
C THR A 300 -7.04 -17.89 -7.91
N THR A 301 -8.29 -17.90 -8.39
CA THR A 301 -9.17 -16.72 -8.36
C THR A 301 -10.33 -16.89 -7.40
N TYR A 302 -10.66 -15.81 -6.70
CA TYR A 302 -11.80 -15.69 -5.79
C TYR A 302 -12.66 -14.53 -6.27
N SER A 303 -13.93 -14.78 -6.55
CA SER A 303 -14.85 -13.70 -6.95
C SER A 303 -15.13 -12.79 -5.77
N VAL A 304 -15.04 -11.48 -6.02
CA VAL A 304 -15.49 -10.44 -5.10
C VAL A 304 -16.60 -9.64 -5.78
N SER A 305 -17.29 -8.78 -5.03
CA SER A 305 -18.29 -7.88 -5.59
C SER A 305 -17.65 -6.80 -6.50
N ASN A 306 -18.44 -5.85 -7.02
CA ASN A 306 -18.04 -5.01 -8.16
C ASN A 306 -16.84 -4.08 -7.87
N ASN A 307 -15.92 -3.95 -8.83
CA ASN A 307 -14.72 -3.08 -8.81
C ASN A 307 -13.95 -3.06 -7.47
N PRO A 308 -13.18 -4.12 -7.17
CA PRO A 308 -12.19 -4.04 -6.10
C PRO A 308 -11.08 -3.05 -6.46
N TYR A 309 -10.72 -2.18 -5.51
CA TYR A 309 -9.70 -1.13 -5.70
C TYR A 309 -8.42 -1.39 -4.93
N SER A 310 -8.51 -1.88 -3.70
CA SER A 310 -7.34 -2.07 -2.85
C SER A 310 -7.46 -3.37 -2.09
N VAL A 311 -6.32 -4.04 -1.91
CA VAL A 311 -6.18 -5.23 -1.08
C VAL A 311 -5.20 -4.95 0.06
N ALA A 312 -5.58 -5.39 1.25
CA ALA A 312 -4.70 -5.56 2.40
C ALA A 312 -4.81 -7.00 2.90
N VAL A 313 -3.80 -7.44 3.62
CA VAL A 313 -3.70 -8.80 4.16
C VAL A 313 -3.31 -8.73 5.63
N GLY A 314 -3.86 -9.63 6.43
CA GLY A 314 -3.59 -9.72 7.87
C GLY A 314 -4.49 -10.76 8.53
N ASP A 315 -4.04 -11.34 9.63
CA ASP A 315 -4.84 -12.28 10.43
C ASP A 315 -5.88 -11.48 11.23
N VAL A 316 -7.12 -11.38 10.72
CA VAL A 316 -8.19 -10.59 11.36
C VAL A 316 -9.08 -11.43 12.25
N ASN A 317 -8.91 -12.75 12.25
CA ASN A 317 -9.70 -13.67 13.08
C ASN A 317 -8.88 -14.35 14.20
N ASN A 318 -7.58 -14.08 14.26
CA ASN A 318 -6.58 -14.62 15.18
C ASN A 318 -6.40 -16.14 15.05
N ASP A 319 -6.41 -16.69 13.84
CA ASP A 319 -6.18 -18.11 13.56
C ASP A 319 -4.75 -18.44 13.06
N ASN A 320 -3.87 -17.43 12.99
CA ASN A 320 -2.52 -17.46 12.44
C ASN A 320 -2.46 -17.79 10.94
N LYS A 321 -3.51 -17.44 10.19
CA LYS A 321 -3.51 -17.44 8.74
C LYS A 321 -3.86 -16.03 8.25
N PRO A 322 -3.19 -15.55 7.20
CA PRO A 322 -3.53 -14.23 6.66
C PRO A 322 -4.88 -14.26 5.96
N ASP A 323 -5.75 -13.36 6.36
CA ASP A 323 -7.01 -13.09 5.69
C ASP A 323 -6.83 -11.98 4.64
N ILE A 324 -7.76 -11.89 3.69
CA ILE A 324 -7.74 -10.89 2.63
C ILE A 324 -8.86 -9.87 2.87
N VAL A 325 -8.49 -8.59 2.90
CA VAL A 325 -9.41 -7.46 3.09
C VAL A 325 -9.40 -6.59 1.82
N VAL A 326 -10.58 -6.37 1.24
CA VAL A 326 -10.73 -5.70 -0.06
C VAL A 326 -11.67 -4.50 0.01
N ALA A 327 -11.20 -3.33 -0.41
CA ALA A 327 -12.04 -2.15 -0.63
C ALA A 327 -12.78 -2.23 -1.98
N ILE A 328 -14.10 -2.00 -1.98
CA ILE A 328 -14.98 -2.24 -3.13
C ILE A 328 -15.87 -1.04 -3.44
N GLU A 329 -15.78 -0.53 -4.67
CA GLU A 329 -16.59 0.56 -5.21
C GLU A 329 -17.53 0.05 -6.33
N PRO A 330 -18.81 0.47 -6.44
CA PRO A 330 -19.50 1.53 -5.68
C PRO A 330 -20.33 0.98 -4.52
N SER A 331 -20.10 -0.27 -4.13
CA SER A 331 -20.87 -0.90 -3.06
C SER A 331 -20.63 -0.25 -1.70
N ASN A 332 -19.61 0.61 -1.56
CA ASN A 332 -19.26 1.31 -0.31
C ASN A 332 -19.05 0.32 0.82
N ILE A 333 -18.34 -0.77 0.51
CA ILE A 333 -18.03 -1.84 1.44
C ILE A 333 -16.55 -2.17 1.44
N VAL A 334 -16.14 -2.77 2.54
CA VAL A 334 -14.99 -3.67 2.57
C VAL A 334 -15.48 -5.11 2.63
N SER A 335 -14.85 -6.00 1.87
CA SER A 335 -15.05 -7.45 1.94
C SER A 335 -13.87 -8.11 2.66
N VAL A 336 -14.18 -8.99 3.60
CA VAL A 336 -13.21 -9.80 4.35
C VAL A 336 -13.38 -11.25 3.91
N LEU A 337 -12.31 -11.85 3.40
CA LEU A 337 -12.23 -13.24 2.99
C LEU A 337 -11.35 -13.96 4.01
N LEU A 338 -11.96 -14.78 4.88
CA LEU A 338 -11.24 -15.49 5.92
C LEU A 338 -10.55 -16.74 5.38
N HIS A 339 -9.32 -17.00 5.77
CA HIS A 339 -8.57 -18.18 5.36
C HIS A 339 -8.99 -19.41 6.21
N CYS A 340 -9.36 -20.53 5.56
CA CYS A 340 -9.70 -21.81 6.24
C CYS A 340 -8.49 -22.68 6.54
#